data_AF-A0A171DD35-F1
#
_entry.id   AF-A0A171DD35-F1
#
_cell.length_a   1.000
_cell.length_b   1.000
_cell.length_c   1.000
_cell.angle_alpha   90.00
_cell.angle_beta   90.00
_cell.angle_gamma   90.00
#
_symmetry.space_group_name_H-M   'P 1'
#
loop_
_entity.id
_entity.type
_entity.pdbx_description
1 polymer ?
#
loop_
_entity_poly.entity_id
_entity_poly.type
_entity_poly.pdbx_seq_one_letter_code
_entity_poly.pdbx_strand_id
1 'polypeptide(L)'
;MGKWLPGISRRSRARARHRVSGLGTRIGGASPRPEFRAELRDRLVHASPGRDPLPEPVPVRRARRAPRVRLLPQLLSAALAVGMVTTGLTTYGSVPGDTLYPLKRAAENTLLRLSTDDAERADRGLQSASTRADEVEALLGSAAQGGENLVGQTLQAMEDTTRSAVTSLTRVRRRDAEDAEEVTGDLERFVRKQRDQIEGMLPKMDEEDQRRANGYLNYIEGLAPPG
;
A
#
# COMPACT_ATOMS: atom_id res chain seq x y z
N MET A 1 3.65 -31.45 6.46
CA MET A 1 4.41 -30.20 6.26
C MET A 1 3.47 -29.00 6.40
N GLY A 2 3.51 -28.28 7.52
CA GLY A 2 2.72 -27.06 7.74
C GLY A 2 3.61 -25.84 7.64
N LYS A 3 3.36 -24.96 6.66
CA LYS A 3 4.11 -23.72 6.48
C LYS A 3 3.62 -22.68 7.49
N TRP A 4 4.57 -22.19 8.29
CA TRP A 4 4.39 -21.15 9.30
C TRP A 4 4.09 -19.80 8.65
N LEU A 5 2.98 -19.18 9.02
CA LEU A 5 2.69 -17.77 8.74
C LEU A 5 3.44 -16.91 9.78
N PRO A 6 4.18 -15.85 9.40
CA PRO A 6 4.73 -14.92 10.38
C PRO A 6 3.58 -14.17 11.05
N GLY A 7 3.25 -14.59 12.26
CA GLY A 7 2.22 -13.98 13.08
C GLY A 7 2.61 -12.55 13.43
N ILE A 8 1.73 -11.61 13.09
CA ILE A 8 1.73 -10.25 13.67
C ILE A 8 1.82 -10.40 15.19
N SER A 9 2.99 -10.09 15.73
CA SER A 9 3.31 -10.36 17.13
C SER A 9 2.24 -9.73 18.03
N ARG A 10 1.88 -10.40 19.13
CA ARG A 10 0.91 -9.85 20.11
C ARG A 10 1.33 -8.45 20.61
N ARG A 11 2.61 -8.11 20.52
CA ARG A 11 3.20 -6.83 20.94
C ARG A 11 2.91 -5.68 19.95
N SER A 12 2.91 -5.93 18.63
CA SER A 12 2.56 -4.89 17.65
C SER A 12 1.07 -4.48 17.74
N ARG A 13 0.19 -5.44 18.04
CA ARG A 13 -1.24 -5.19 18.31
C ARG A 13 -1.48 -4.37 19.58
N ALA A 14 -0.66 -4.56 20.62
CA ALA A 14 -0.76 -3.78 21.86
C ALA A 14 -0.32 -2.31 21.66
N ARG A 15 0.77 -2.08 20.91
CA ARG A 15 1.25 -0.72 20.58
C ARG A 15 0.30 0.05 19.67
N ALA A 16 -0.32 -0.63 18.69
CA ALA A 16 -1.36 -0.04 17.85
C ALA A 16 -2.59 0.41 18.66
N ARG A 17 -3.03 -0.40 19.62
CA ARG A 17 -4.14 -0.05 20.53
C ARG A 17 -3.83 1.18 21.37
N HIS A 18 -2.61 1.28 21.90
CA HIS A 18 -2.20 2.43 22.73
C HIS A 18 -2.13 3.75 21.94
N ARG A 19 -1.80 3.70 20.65
CA ARG A 19 -1.76 4.87 19.75
C ARG A 19 -3.15 5.33 19.30
N VAL A 20 -4.09 4.41 19.06
CA VAL A 20 -5.49 4.75 18.74
C VAL A 20 -6.19 5.39 19.94
N SER A 21 -5.96 4.89 21.15
CA SER A 21 -6.48 5.51 22.38
C SER A 21 -5.90 6.91 22.64
N GLY A 22 -4.65 7.15 22.23
CA GLY A 22 -4.01 8.47 22.26
C GLY A 22 -4.61 9.47 21.26
N LEU A 23 -5.17 9.01 20.15
CA LEU A 23 -5.82 9.87 19.16
C LEU A 23 -7.18 10.38 19.66
N GLY A 24 -7.94 9.52 20.37
CA GLY A 24 -9.19 9.92 21.01
C GLY A 24 -9.01 10.95 22.14
N THR A 25 -7.85 10.98 22.78
CA THR A 25 -7.50 11.98 23.80
C THR A 25 -6.96 13.28 23.20
N ARG A 26 -6.23 13.23 22.07
CA ARG A 26 -5.72 14.43 21.37
C ARG A 26 -6.75 15.15 20.51
N ILE A 27 -7.79 14.46 20.03
CA ILE A 27 -8.93 15.08 19.33
C ILE A 27 -9.96 15.65 20.33
N GLY A 28 -9.77 15.38 21.63
CA GLY A 28 -10.69 15.78 22.67
C GLY A 28 -11.99 14.99 22.59
N GLY A 29 -12.49 14.51 23.73
CA GLY A 29 -13.83 13.94 23.87
C GLY A 29 -14.95 14.98 23.65
N ALA A 30 -14.83 15.84 22.65
CA ALA A 30 -15.84 16.79 22.24
C ALA A 30 -16.91 16.02 21.46
N SER A 31 -17.93 15.57 22.19
CA SER A 31 -19.25 15.32 21.61
C SER A 31 -19.60 16.43 20.61
N PRO A 32 -20.13 16.12 19.40
CA PRO A 32 -20.71 17.13 18.53
C PRO A 32 -21.56 18.11 19.32
N ARG A 33 -21.38 19.41 19.04
CA ARG A 33 -22.00 20.47 19.82
C ARG A 33 -23.53 20.27 19.87
N PRO A 34 -24.18 20.52 21.02
CA PRO A 34 -25.61 20.22 21.20
C PRO A 34 -26.49 20.94 20.16
N GLU A 35 -26.13 22.14 19.73
CA GLU A 35 -26.81 22.89 18.67
C GLU A 35 -26.76 22.18 17.31
N PHE A 36 -25.62 21.58 16.94
CA PHE A 36 -25.49 20.81 15.71
C PHE A 36 -26.35 19.55 15.74
N ARG A 37 -26.45 18.89 16.89
CA ARG A 37 -27.31 17.71 17.06
C ARG A 37 -28.79 18.08 17.01
N ALA A 38 -29.16 19.21 17.58
CA ALA A 38 -30.52 19.74 17.50
C ALA A 38 -30.89 20.06 16.06
N GLU A 39 -30.02 20.76 15.32
CA GLU A 39 -30.23 21.09 13.91
C GLU A 39 -30.32 19.85 13.02
N LEU A 40 -29.47 18.83 13.26
CA LEU A 40 -29.52 17.58 12.52
C LEU A 40 -30.81 16.79 12.80
N ARG A 41 -31.25 16.77 14.06
CA ARG A 41 -32.52 16.13 14.43
C ARG A 41 -33.69 16.85 13.77
N ASP A 42 -33.69 18.18 13.78
CA ASP A 42 -34.72 19.00 13.17
C ASP A 42 -34.80 18.75 11.66
N ARG A 43 -33.65 18.78 10.96
CA ARG A 43 -33.56 18.43 9.54
C ARG A 43 -34.05 17.02 9.23
N LEU A 44 -33.79 16.03 10.10
CA LEU A 44 -34.25 14.65 9.90
C LEU A 44 -35.75 14.47 10.14
N VAL A 45 -36.32 15.21 11.10
CA VAL A 45 -37.77 15.20 11.38
C VAL A 45 -38.53 15.95 10.29
N HIS A 46 -37.97 17.03 9.76
CA HIS A 46 -38.57 17.81 8.65
C HIS A 46 -38.29 17.23 7.26
N ALA A 47 -37.34 16.33 7.10
CA ALA A 47 -37.08 15.61 5.85
C ALA A 47 -38.03 14.43 5.59
N SER A 48 -39.21 14.40 6.21
CA SER A 48 -40.26 13.47 5.81
C SER A 48 -40.88 13.98 4.50
N PRO A 49 -40.72 13.31 3.34
CA PRO A 49 -41.49 13.67 2.17
C PRO A 49 -42.97 13.49 2.54
N GLY A 50 -43.73 14.57 2.40
CA GLY A 50 -45.17 14.59 2.66
C GLY A 50 -45.83 13.41 1.96
N ARG A 51 -46.58 12.62 2.74
CA ARG A 51 -47.66 11.82 2.18
C ARG A 51 -48.79 12.79 1.90
N ASP A 52 -48.85 13.29 0.67
CA ASP A 52 -50.04 13.98 0.21
C ASP A 52 -51.24 13.01 0.24
N PRO A 53 -52.44 13.46 0.64
CA PRO A 53 -53.64 12.64 0.60
C PRO A 53 -53.97 12.26 -0.83
N LEU A 54 -54.29 10.98 -1.09
CA LEU A 54 -54.66 10.51 -2.42
C LEU A 54 -55.96 11.18 -2.90
N PRO A 55 -56.01 11.78 -4.10
CA PRO A 55 -57.27 12.01 -4.80
C PRO A 55 -57.87 10.68 -5.28
N GLU A 56 -59.20 10.60 -5.30
CA GLU A 56 -59.97 9.39 -5.67
C GLU A 56 -59.57 8.78 -7.02
N PRO A 57 -59.64 7.44 -7.17
CA PRO A 57 -59.10 6.74 -8.32
C PRO A 57 -59.99 6.87 -9.56
N VAL A 58 -59.54 7.65 -10.55
CA VAL A 58 -60.01 7.58 -11.94
C VAL A 58 -59.40 6.33 -12.61
N PRO A 59 -60.16 5.48 -13.32
CA PRO A 59 -59.64 4.25 -13.89
C PRO A 59 -58.81 4.54 -15.14
N VAL A 60 -57.49 4.62 -14.98
CA VAL A 60 -56.54 4.69 -16.10
C VAL A 60 -55.82 3.36 -16.21
N ARG A 61 -55.96 2.70 -17.36
CA ARG A 61 -55.32 1.43 -17.74
C ARG A 61 -53.85 1.42 -17.31
N ARG A 62 -53.52 0.60 -16.31
CA ARG A 62 -52.14 0.41 -15.85
C ARG A 62 -51.42 -0.55 -16.80
N ALA A 63 -50.47 0.00 -17.56
CA ALA A 63 -49.34 -0.78 -18.07
C ALA A 63 -48.72 -1.56 -16.89
N ARG A 64 -48.45 -2.85 -17.11
CA ARG A 64 -47.82 -3.74 -16.13
C ARG A 64 -46.46 -3.14 -15.73
N ARG A 65 -46.42 -2.47 -14.57
CA ARG A 65 -45.17 -2.07 -13.92
C ARG A 65 -44.54 -3.33 -13.36
N ALA A 66 -43.49 -3.80 -14.03
CA ALA A 66 -42.59 -4.79 -13.47
C ALA A 66 -42.06 -4.30 -12.10
N PRO A 67 -41.88 -5.18 -11.11
CA PRO A 67 -41.33 -4.80 -9.82
C PRO A 67 -39.89 -4.33 -10.04
N ARG A 68 -39.65 -3.03 -9.84
CA ARG A 68 -38.32 -2.44 -9.92
C ARG A 68 -37.48 -3.02 -8.80
N VAL A 69 -36.57 -3.89 -9.21
CA VAL A 69 -35.61 -4.62 -8.41
C VAL A 69 -34.75 -3.61 -7.64
N ARG A 70 -35.15 -3.28 -6.40
CA ARG A 70 -34.41 -2.39 -5.49
C ARG A 70 -33.06 -2.97 -5.03
N LEU A 71 -32.76 -4.20 -5.44
CA LEU A 71 -31.49 -4.90 -5.24
C LEU A 71 -30.46 -4.58 -6.33
N LEU A 72 -30.86 -4.00 -7.46
CA LEU A 72 -29.95 -3.67 -8.56
C LEU A 72 -28.83 -2.68 -8.17
N PRO A 73 -29.08 -1.58 -7.43
CA PRO A 73 -27.99 -0.68 -7.05
C PRO A 73 -27.04 -1.28 -6.00
N GLN A 74 -27.53 -2.15 -5.11
CA GLN A 74 -26.69 -2.86 -4.13
C GLN A 74 -25.84 -3.94 -4.79
N LEU A 75 -26.40 -4.67 -5.76
CA LEU A 75 -25.66 -5.62 -6.57
C LEU A 75 -24.67 -4.91 -7.52
N LEU A 76 -25.00 -3.73 -8.06
CA LEU A 76 -24.04 -2.92 -8.81
C LEU A 76 -22.90 -2.43 -7.93
N SER A 77 -23.19 -1.98 -6.70
CA SER A 77 -22.18 -1.51 -5.75
C SER A 77 -21.27 -2.66 -5.29
N ALA A 78 -21.87 -3.82 -5.01
CA ALA A 78 -21.13 -5.03 -4.65
C ALA A 78 -20.36 -5.60 -5.85
N ALA A 79 -20.89 -5.53 -7.08
CA ALA A 79 -20.18 -5.93 -8.29
C ALA A 79 -19.07 -4.93 -8.67
N LEU A 80 -19.21 -3.64 -8.38
CA LEU A 80 -18.14 -2.66 -8.51
C LEU A 80 -17.03 -2.94 -7.48
N ALA A 81 -17.40 -3.25 -6.24
CA ALA A 81 -16.46 -3.60 -5.19
C ALA A 81 -15.78 -4.96 -5.46
N VAL A 82 -16.51 -5.96 -5.92
CA VAL A 82 -15.97 -7.27 -6.32
C VAL A 82 -15.15 -7.15 -7.60
N GLY A 83 -15.56 -6.33 -8.58
CA GLY A 83 -14.79 -6.01 -9.78
C GLY A 83 -13.47 -5.29 -9.48
N MET A 84 -13.46 -4.40 -8.48
CA MET A 84 -12.24 -3.81 -7.92
C MET A 84 -11.36 -4.87 -7.23
N VAL A 85 -11.94 -5.88 -6.58
CA VAL A 85 -11.21 -6.94 -5.89
C VAL A 85 -10.68 -8.03 -6.85
N THR A 86 -11.41 -8.37 -7.91
CA THR A 86 -10.95 -9.34 -8.93
C THR A 86 -9.86 -8.76 -9.83
N THR A 87 -9.86 -7.43 -10.04
CA THR A 87 -8.73 -6.70 -10.68
C THR A 87 -7.62 -6.37 -9.66
N GLY A 88 -7.89 -6.51 -8.36
CA GLY A 88 -6.91 -6.22 -7.30
C GLY A 88 -5.75 -7.21 -7.26
N LEU A 89 -5.97 -8.46 -7.66
CA LEU A 89 -4.91 -9.48 -7.70
C LEU A 89 -3.88 -9.21 -8.80
N THR A 90 -4.28 -8.60 -9.91
CA THR A 90 -3.33 -8.14 -10.95
C THR A 90 -2.69 -6.80 -10.60
N THR A 91 -3.36 -5.95 -9.82
CA THR A 91 -2.78 -4.66 -9.39
C THR A 91 -1.57 -4.85 -8.48
N TYR A 92 -1.61 -5.83 -7.57
CA TYR A 92 -0.51 -6.09 -6.63
C TYR A 92 0.75 -6.63 -7.35
N GLY A 93 0.55 -7.47 -8.36
CA GLY A 93 1.63 -8.02 -9.19
C GLY A 93 2.03 -7.14 -10.37
N SER A 94 1.47 -5.93 -10.52
CA SER A 94 1.78 -5.07 -11.65
C SER A 94 3.25 -4.65 -11.64
N VAL A 95 3.88 -4.72 -12.81
CA VAL A 95 5.27 -4.35 -13.07
C VAL A 95 5.32 -3.08 -13.92
N PRO A 96 6.46 -2.36 -13.97
CA PRO A 96 6.64 -1.24 -14.89
C PRO A 96 6.21 -1.59 -16.31
N GLY A 97 5.41 -0.71 -16.93
CA GLY A 97 4.80 -0.95 -18.24
C GLY A 97 3.35 -1.44 -18.18
N ASP A 98 2.90 -2.02 -17.06
CA ASP A 98 1.51 -2.40 -16.89
C ASP A 98 0.59 -1.19 -16.72
N THR A 99 -0.64 -1.31 -17.24
CA THR A 99 -1.68 -0.25 -17.17
C THR A 99 -1.99 0.22 -15.75
N LEU A 100 -1.91 -0.67 -14.76
CA LEU A 100 -2.21 -0.38 -13.36
C LEU A 100 -0.97 -0.04 -12.52
N TYR A 101 0.23 -0.07 -13.09
CA TYR A 101 1.46 0.22 -12.38
C TYR A 101 1.52 1.65 -11.79
N PRO A 102 1.07 2.72 -12.49
CA PRO A 102 1.01 4.05 -11.90
C PRO A 102 0.14 4.13 -10.64
N LEU A 103 -0.93 3.33 -10.58
CA LEU A 103 -1.81 3.25 -9.41
C LEU A 103 -1.10 2.55 -8.24
N LYS A 104 -0.37 1.45 -8.51
CA LYS A 104 0.49 0.78 -7.51
C LYS A 104 1.50 1.77 -6.91
N ARG A 105 2.23 2.49 -7.77
CA ARG A 105 3.21 3.50 -7.34
C ARG A 105 2.59 4.64 -6.53
N ALA A 106 1.39 5.12 -6.90
CA ALA A 106 0.68 6.14 -6.14
C ALA A 106 0.31 5.63 -4.73
N ALA A 107 -0.17 4.39 -4.61
CA ALA A 107 -0.50 3.79 -3.32
C ALA A 107 0.75 3.61 -2.43
N GLU A 108 1.84 3.08 -2.97
CA GLU A 108 3.12 2.93 -2.26
C GLU A 108 3.67 4.28 -1.77
N ASN A 109 3.66 5.30 -2.64
CA ASN A 109 4.12 6.64 -2.28
C ASN A 109 3.25 7.29 -1.20
N THR A 110 1.93 7.07 -1.21
CA THR A 110 1.05 7.56 -0.15
C THR A 110 1.38 6.88 1.18
N LEU A 111 1.58 5.56 1.19
CA LEU A 111 1.99 4.85 2.41
C LEU A 111 3.33 5.35 2.94
N LEU A 112 4.29 5.61 2.06
CA LEU A 112 5.60 6.16 2.45
C LEU A 112 5.47 7.59 3.02
N ARG A 113 4.63 8.44 2.41
CA ARG A 113 4.37 9.82 2.89
C ARG A 113 3.62 9.87 4.22
N LEU A 114 2.69 8.94 4.44
CA LEU A 114 1.94 8.82 5.69
C LEU A 114 2.76 8.19 6.83
N SER A 115 3.92 7.60 6.51
CA SER A 115 4.89 7.15 7.52
C SER A 115 5.40 8.37 8.26
N THR A 116 4.98 8.56 9.52
CA THR A 116 5.37 9.74 10.33
C THR A 116 6.64 9.50 11.12
N ASP A 117 7.01 8.23 11.31
CA ASP A 117 8.21 7.81 12.01
C ASP A 117 9.32 7.39 11.03
N ASP A 118 10.58 7.66 11.40
CA ASP A 118 11.73 7.36 10.55
C ASP A 118 12.01 5.85 10.48
N ALA A 119 11.71 5.08 11.53
CA ALA A 119 11.83 3.63 11.51
C ALA A 119 10.79 3.01 10.57
N GLU A 120 9.55 3.48 10.64
CA GLU A 120 8.48 3.03 9.74
C GLU A 120 8.75 3.41 8.28
N ARG A 121 9.30 4.60 8.04
CA ARG A 121 9.69 5.05 6.70
C ARG A 121 10.86 4.23 6.14
N ALA A 122 11.85 3.93 6.99
CA ALA A 122 12.97 3.06 6.65
C ALA A 122 12.49 1.65 6.26
N ASP A 123 11.69 1.01 7.10
CA ASP A 123 11.14 -0.33 6.87
C ASP A 123 10.36 -0.39 5.56
N ARG A 124 9.43 0.56 5.33
CA ARG A 124 8.69 0.64 4.07
C ARG A 124 9.59 0.90 2.86
N GLY A 125 10.63 1.70 3.03
CA GLY A 125 11.62 1.94 1.98
C GLY A 125 12.35 0.65 1.59
N LEU A 126 12.85 -0.12 2.56
CA LEU A 126 13.50 -1.40 2.29
C LEU A 126 12.54 -2.40 1.62
N GLN A 127 11.29 -2.48 2.08
CA GLN A 127 10.27 -3.32 1.44
C GLN A 127 9.98 -2.89 0.00
N SER A 128 9.90 -1.58 -0.26
CA SER A 128 9.73 -1.06 -1.62
C SER A 128 10.93 -1.38 -2.51
N ALA A 129 12.16 -1.33 -1.98
CA ALA A 129 13.37 -1.72 -2.71
C ALA A 129 13.36 -3.22 -3.05
N SER A 130 13.00 -4.10 -2.11
CA SER A 130 12.83 -5.53 -2.43
C SER A 130 11.71 -5.76 -3.46
N THR A 131 10.61 -5.01 -3.38
CA THR A 131 9.53 -5.09 -4.38
C THR A 131 10.04 -4.68 -5.77
N ARG A 132 10.95 -3.68 -5.87
CA ARG A 132 11.55 -3.31 -7.15
C ARG A 132 12.46 -4.42 -7.70
N ALA A 133 13.16 -5.17 -6.85
CA ALA A 133 13.92 -6.34 -7.30
C ALA A 133 13.00 -7.44 -7.86
N ASP A 134 11.87 -7.71 -7.20
CA ASP A 134 10.86 -8.66 -7.71
C ASP A 134 10.30 -8.22 -9.07
N GLU A 135 10.13 -6.91 -9.28
CA GLU A 135 9.70 -6.36 -10.58
C GLU A 135 10.78 -6.49 -11.65
N VAL A 136 12.05 -6.26 -11.32
CA VAL A 136 13.17 -6.52 -12.24
C VAL A 136 13.18 -7.98 -12.66
N GLU A 137 13.01 -8.91 -11.71
CA GLU A 137 12.94 -10.34 -12.00
C GLU A 137 11.79 -10.68 -12.96
N ALA A 138 10.61 -10.11 -12.72
CA ALA A 138 9.45 -10.30 -13.56
C ALA A 138 9.63 -9.70 -14.98
N LEU A 139 10.27 -8.53 -15.09
CA LEU A 139 10.60 -7.91 -16.37
C LEU A 139 11.58 -8.77 -17.18
N LEU A 140 12.63 -9.29 -16.54
CA LEU A 140 13.59 -10.19 -17.16
C LEU A 140 12.96 -11.53 -17.60
N GLY A 141 11.94 -12.00 -16.88
CA GLY A 141 11.17 -13.19 -17.26
C GLY A 141 10.21 -12.98 -18.44
N SER A 142 9.89 -11.72 -18.78
CA SER A 142 8.85 -11.35 -19.74
C SER A 142 9.41 -10.92 -21.10
N ALA A 143 10.55 -11.50 -21.52
CA ALA A 143 11.49 -11.14 -22.61
C ALA A 143 10.93 -10.78 -24.03
N ALA A 144 9.62 -10.59 -24.23
CA ALA A 144 8.98 -10.33 -25.51
C ALA A 144 8.51 -8.86 -25.73
N GLN A 145 8.59 -7.95 -24.75
CA GLN A 145 8.04 -6.59 -24.91
C GLN A 145 9.00 -5.49 -24.45
N GLY A 146 9.91 -5.05 -25.34
CA GLY A 146 10.50 -3.69 -25.33
C GLY A 146 11.08 -3.15 -24.01
N GLY A 147 11.54 -4.04 -23.12
CA GLY A 147 11.69 -3.77 -21.69
C GLY A 147 13.09 -3.40 -21.19
N GLU A 148 14.11 -3.31 -22.05
CA GLU A 148 15.50 -2.99 -21.65
C GLU A 148 15.56 -1.68 -20.85
N ASN A 149 14.87 -0.64 -21.33
CA ASN A 149 14.80 0.63 -20.61
C ASN A 149 14.02 0.52 -19.27
N LEU A 150 13.03 -0.37 -19.18
CA LEU A 150 12.25 -0.56 -17.94
C LEU A 150 13.07 -1.27 -16.86
N VAL A 151 13.91 -2.25 -17.22
CA VAL A 151 14.79 -2.93 -16.26
C VAL A 151 15.76 -1.91 -15.64
N GLY A 152 16.48 -1.15 -16.48
CA GLY A 152 17.41 -0.12 -16.01
C GLY A 152 16.74 0.97 -15.15
N GLN A 153 15.56 1.44 -15.53
CA GLN A 153 14.77 2.39 -14.71
C GLN A 153 14.35 1.80 -13.36
N THR A 154 14.00 0.52 -13.33
CA THR A 154 13.54 -0.15 -12.11
C THR A 154 14.70 -0.44 -11.16
N LEU A 155 15.86 -0.81 -11.70
CA LEU A 155 17.12 -0.89 -10.95
C LEU A 155 17.49 0.46 -10.34
N GLN A 156 17.37 1.56 -11.09
CA GLN A 156 17.60 2.91 -10.56
C GLN A 156 16.63 3.25 -9.44
N ALA A 157 15.33 3.00 -9.63
CA ALA A 157 14.31 3.27 -8.61
C ALA A 157 14.53 2.45 -7.33
N MET A 158 15.00 1.21 -7.48
CA MET A 158 15.40 0.34 -6.36
C MET A 158 16.57 0.95 -5.58
N GLU A 159 17.61 1.40 -6.27
CA GLU A 159 18.78 2.04 -5.67
C GLU A 159 18.38 3.30 -4.90
N ASP A 160 17.63 4.21 -5.54
CA ASP A 160 17.18 5.47 -4.95
C ASP A 160 16.36 5.22 -3.66
N THR A 161 15.47 4.22 -3.73
CA THR A 161 14.65 3.82 -2.58
C THR A 161 15.50 3.26 -1.45
N THR A 162 16.50 2.41 -1.78
CA THR A 162 17.43 1.84 -0.80
C THR A 162 18.23 2.95 -0.10
N ARG A 163 18.78 3.90 -0.85
CA ARG A 163 19.53 5.04 -0.29
C ARG A 163 18.70 5.89 0.65
N SER A 164 17.45 6.16 0.28
CA SER A 164 16.50 6.91 1.11
C SER A 164 16.13 6.15 2.40
N ALA A 165 15.93 4.83 2.31
CA ALA A 165 15.65 3.96 3.45
C ALA A 165 16.83 3.94 4.44
N VAL A 166 18.06 3.74 3.95
CA VAL A 166 19.29 3.75 4.74
C VAL A 166 19.52 5.11 5.43
N THR A 167 19.23 6.21 4.74
CA THR A 167 19.27 7.55 5.32
C THR A 167 18.28 7.71 6.48
N SER A 168 17.11 7.08 6.38
CA SER A 168 16.11 7.06 7.45
C SER A 168 16.56 6.16 8.62
N LEU A 169 17.09 4.97 8.36
CA LEU A 169 17.67 4.07 9.39
C LEU A 169 18.80 4.74 10.17
N THR A 170 19.67 5.48 9.47
CA THR A 170 20.79 6.19 10.10
C THR A 170 20.29 7.29 11.05
N ARG A 171 19.12 7.89 10.78
CA ARG A 171 18.48 8.85 11.69
C ARG A 171 17.87 8.17 12.91
N VAL A 172 17.27 6.99 12.75
CA VAL A 172 16.76 6.16 13.86
C VAL A 172 17.90 5.78 14.79
N ARG A 173 18.98 5.18 14.26
CA ARG A 173 20.15 4.77 15.05
C ARG A 173 20.81 5.90 15.82
N ARG A 174 20.75 7.13 15.30
CA ARG A 174 21.27 8.33 15.99
C ARG A 174 20.37 8.82 17.13
N ARG A 175 19.06 8.55 17.07
CA ARG A 175 18.10 8.98 18.10
C ARG A 175 17.99 7.99 19.25
N ASP A 176 17.98 6.69 18.94
CA ASP A 176 17.79 5.62 19.92
C ASP A 176 18.91 4.57 19.79
N ALA A 177 19.80 4.55 20.78
CA ALA A 177 20.89 3.58 20.85
C ALA A 177 20.40 2.16 21.17
N GLU A 178 19.24 2.03 21.83
CA GLU A 178 18.63 0.73 22.14
C GLU A 178 18.13 0.01 20.88
N ASP A 179 17.63 0.75 19.89
CA ASP A 179 17.15 0.20 18.62
C ASP A 179 18.30 -0.08 17.63
N ALA A 180 19.54 0.31 17.97
CA ALA A 180 20.68 0.25 17.06
C ALA A 180 21.04 -1.18 16.63
N GLU A 181 20.92 -2.15 17.53
CA GLU A 181 21.20 -3.57 17.25
C GLU A 181 20.11 -4.18 16.36
N GLU A 182 18.84 -3.92 16.64
CA GLU A 182 17.70 -4.37 15.82
C GLU A 182 17.81 -3.82 14.40
N VAL A 183 18.07 -2.51 14.27
CA VAL A 183 18.26 -1.82 12.99
C VAL A 183 19.43 -2.42 12.19
N THR A 184 20.55 -2.73 12.83
CA THR A 184 21.68 -3.39 12.15
C THR A 184 21.29 -4.78 11.67
N GLY A 185 20.64 -5.58 12.51
CA GLY A 185 20.22 -6.93 12.12
C GLY A 185 19.20 -6.95 10.97
N ASP A 186 18.27 -5.99 10.93
CA ASP A 186 17.34 -5.83 9.81
C ASP A 186 18.05 -5.43 8.51
N LEU A 187 18.99 -4.49 8.60
CA LEU A 187 19.77 -4.05 7.45
C LEU A 187 20.63 -5.20 6.88
N GLU A 188 21.29 -5.97 7.73
CA GLU A 188 22.08 -7.14 7.29
C GLU A 188 21.21 -8.19 6.59
N ARG A 189 20.02 -8.50 7.15
CA ARG A 189 19.07 -9.41 6.52
C ARG A 189 18.62 -8.91 5.15
N PHE A 190 18.33 -7.61 5.07
CA PHE A 190 17.97 -6.96 3.81
C PHE A 190 19.12 -7.08 2.80
N VAL A 191 20.35 -6.67 3.16
CA VAL A 191 21.52 -6.69 2.28
C VAL A 191 21.76 -8.09 1.72
N ARG A 192 21.77 -9.13 2.57
CA ARG A 192 21.97 -10.51 2.12
C ARG A 192 20.89 -10.95 1.13
N LYS A 193 19.61 -10.76 1.49
CA LYS A 193 18.49 -11.15 0.63
C LYS A 193 18.57 -10.44 -0.72
N GLN A 194 18.83 -9.13 -0.68
CA GLN A 194 18.86 -8.29 -1.87
C GLN A 194 20.04 -8.67 -2.76
N ARG A 195 21.24 -8.87 -2.20
CA ARG A 195 22.42 -9.34 -2.94
C ARG A 195 22.13 -10.66 -3.64
N ASP A 196 21.69 -11.67 -2.89
CA ASP A 196 21.44 -13.01 -3.42
C ASP A 196 20.42 -12.98 -4.58
N GLN A 197 19.40 -12.11 -4.49
CA GLN A 197 18.40 -11.91 -5.55
C GLN A 197 19.00 -11.23 -6.78
N ILE A 198 19.73 -10.12 -6.63
CA ILE A 198 20.31 -9.37 -7.75
C ILE A 198 21.39 -10.20 -8.46
N GLU A 199 22.26 -10.89 -7.72
CA GLU A 199 23.29 -11.77 -8.29
C GLU A 199 22.67 -12.89 -9.15
N GLY A 200 21.55 -13.47 -8.70
CA GLY A 200 20.82 -14.48 -9.46
C GLY A 200 20.22 -13.97 -10.79
N MET A 201 20.06 -12.66 -10.94
CA MET A 201 19.51 -12.03 -12.15
C MET A 201 20.58 -11.54 -13.13
N LEU A 202 21.82 -11.31 -12.68
CA LEU A 202 22.91 -10.80 -13.52
C LEU A 202 23.05 -11.53 -14.87
N PRO A 203 23.01 -12.88 -14.95
CA PRO A 203 23.18 -13.58 -16.22
C PRO A 203 22.04 -13.35 -17.23
N LYS A 204 20.89 -12.82 -16.80
CA LYS A 204 19.72 -12.54 -17.64
C LYS A 204 19.67 -11.09 -18.12
N MET A 205 20.48 -10.21 -17.54
CA MET A 205 20.55 -8.78 -17.83
C MET A 205 21.49 -8.50 -19.02
N ASP A 206 21.24 -7.42 -19.74
CA ASP A 206 22.18 -6.89 -20.74
C ASP A 206 23.42 -6.24 -20.08
N GLU A 207 24.39 -5.83 -20.89
CA GLU A 207 25.63 -5.24 -20.37
C GLU A 207 25.42 -3.94 -19.59
N GLU A 208 24.42 -3.12 -19.95
CA GLU A 208 24.16 -1.85 -19.26
C GLU A 208 23.53 -2.11 -17.89
N ASP A 209 22.52 -2.96 -17.85
CA ASP A 209 21.84 -3.35 -16.63
C ASP A 209 22.76 -4.10 -15.67
N GLN A 210 23.65 -4.96 -16.18
CA GLN A 210 24.69 -5.59 -15.37
C GLN A 210 25.61 -4.55 -14.72
N ARG A 211 26.03 -3.50 -15.44
CA ARG A 211 26.86 -2.43 -14.85
C ARG A 211 26.12 -1.70 -13.73
N ARG A 212 24.85 -1.37 -13.93
CA ARG A 212 23.99 -0.73 -12.92
C ARG A 212 23.81 -1.63 -11.69
N ALA A 213 23.46 -2.90 -11.92
CA ALA A 213 23.28 -3.88 -10.85
C ALA A 213 24.57 -4.08 -10.04
N ASN A 214 25.74 -4.17 -10.68
CA ASN A 214 27.02 -4.26 -9.98
C ASN A 214 27.33 -2.99 -9.16
N GLY A 215 27.00 -1.80 -9.68
CA GLY A 215 27.11 -0.55 -8.91
C GLY A 215 26.24 -0.58 -7.64
N TYR A 216 25.02 -1.10 -7.76
CA TYR A 216 24.13 -1.30 -6.62
C TYR A 216 24.65 -2.34 -5.63
N LEU A 217 25.15 -3.48 -6.09
CA LEU A 217 25.75 -4.53 -5.26
C LEU A 217 26.90 -3.98 -4.42
N ASN A 218 27.83 -3.26 -5.05
CA ASN A 218 28.93 -2.58 -4.34
C ASN A 218 28.41 -1.60 -3.29
N TYR A 219 27.34 -0.86 -3.60
CA TYR A 219 26.73 0.06 -2.63
C TYR A 219 26.16 -0.68 -1.41
N ILE A 220 25.37 -1.74 -1.60
CA ILE A 220 24.74 -2.45 -0.49
C ILE A 220 25.74 -3.27 0.33
N GLU A 221 26.81 -3.78 -0.28
CA GLU A 221 27.91 -4.42 0.44
C GLU A 221 28.61 -3.46 1.39
N GLY A 222 28.80 -2.20 0.97
CA GLY A 222 29.33 -1.13 1.83
C GLY A 222 28.42 -0.75 3.01
N LEU A 223 27.18 -1.24 3.06
CA LEU A 223 26.26 -1.04 4.19
C LEU A 223 26.39 -2.11 5.27
N ALA A 224 26.87 -3.31 4.91
CA ALA A 224 27.10 -4.37 5.88
C ALA A 224 28.37 -4.07 6.70
N PRO A 225 28.36 -4.31 8.03
CA PRO A 225 29.60 -4.23 8.80
C PRO A 225 30.61 -5.28 8.29
N PRO A 226 31.93 -5.01 8.37
CA PRO A 226 32.93 -6.02 8.05
C PRO A 226 32.74 -7.21 9.01
N GLY A 227 32.63 -8.40 8.42
CA GLY A 227 32.50 -9.67 9.16
C GLY A 227 33.75 -10.06 9.92
#